data_AF-A0A7K1LU00-F1
#
_entry.id   AF-A0A7K1LU00-F1
#
_cell.length_a   1.000
_cell.length_b   1.000
_cell.length_c   1.000
_cell.angle_alpha   90.00
_cell.angle_beta   90.00
_cell.angle_gamma   90.00
#
_symmetry.space_group_name_H-M   'P 1'
#
loop_
_entity.id
_entity.type
_entity.pdbx_description
1 polymer ?
#
loop_
_entity_poly.entity_id
_entity_poly.type
_entity_poly.pdbx_seq_one_letter_code
_entity_poly.pdbx_strand_id
1 'polypeptide(L)' 'VYLASDAAREVTGQVFAARHHELFLMSQSRPLRSVHSEHGWTPQSIAEHGMPALRGSFMDLARSPDVFSWDPI' A
#
# COMPACT_ATOMS: atom_id res chain seq x y z
N VAL A 1 18.98 7.00 -19.34
CA VAL A 1 18.04 6.80 -18.20
C VAL A 1 16.64 7.15 -18.69
N TYR A 2 15.66 6.24 -18.65
CA TYR A 2 14.32 6.46 -19.24
C TYR A 2 13.49 7.50 -18.47
N LEU A 3 13.30 7.29 -17.15
CA LEU A 3 12.48 8.19 -16.32
C LEU A 3 13.00 9.63 -16.23
N ALA A 4 14.26 9.87 -16.60
CA ALA A 4 14.88 11.20 -16.64
C ALA A 4 14.94 11.80 -18.07
N SER A 5 14.17 11.27 -19.02
CA SER A 5 14.16 11.72 -20.42
C SER A 5 12.78 12.25 -20.83
N ASP A 6 12.73 13.03 -21.92
CA ASP A 6 11.49 13.56 -22.48
C ASP A 6 10.48 12.47 -22.89
N ALA A 7 10.97 11.26 -23.17
CA ALA A 7 10.12 10.12 -23.48
C ALA A 7 9.22 9.71 -22.31
N ALA A 8 9.58 10.04 -21.07
CA ALA A 8 8.82 9.72 -19.87
C ALA A 8 7.86 10.84 -19.42
N ARG A 9 7.56 11.84 -20.27
CA ARG A 9 6.76 13.02 -19.88
C ARG A 9 5.37 12.70 -19.30
N GLU A 10 4.79 11.56 -19.67
CA GLU A 10 3.46 11.13 -19.23
C GLU A 10 3.51 10.27 -17.95
N VAL A 11 4.71 9.90 -17.50
CA VAL A 11 4.94 9.07 -16.30
C VAL A 11 5.19 9.98 -15.09
N THR A 12 4.16 10.20 -14.29
CA THR A 12 4.24 11.09 -13.10
C THR A 12 3.56 10.49 -11.88
N GLY A 13 4.12 10.77 -10.70
CA GLY A 13 3.58 10.36 -9.41
C GLY A 13 3.55 8.85 -9.18
N GLN A 14 4.27 8.04 -9.96
CA GLN A 14 4.26 6.58 -9.83
C GLN A 14 5.41 6.07 -8.96
N VAL A 15 5.24 4.88 -8.38
CA VAL A 15 6.28 4.16 -7.64
C VAL A 15 6.57 2.87 -8.39
N PHE A 16 7.85 2.63 -8.68
CA PHE A 16 8.29 1.42 -9.38
C PHE A 16 9.25 0.62 -8.50
N ALA A 17 9.16 -0.71 -8.56
CA ALA A 17 10.17 -1.62 -8.05
C ALA A 17 10.81 -2.38 -9.21
N ALA A 18 12.08 -2.74 -9.09
CA ALA A 18 12.78 -3.51 -10.12
C ALA A 18 13.44 -4.75 -9.49
N ARG A 19 13.32 -5.90 -10.16
CA ARG A 19 13.98 -7.15 -9.78
C ARG A 19 14.53 -7.84 -11.02
N HIS A 20 15.85 -7.93 -11.15
CA HIS A 20 16.50 -8.46 -12.37
C HIS A 20 15.96 -7.80 -13.65
N HIS A 21 15.17 -8.54 -14.42
CA HIS A 21 14.60 -8.11 -15.70
C HIS A 21 13.12 -7.69 -15.59
N GLU A 22 12.56 -7.65 -14.38
CA GLU A 22 11.18 -7.25 -14.10
C GLU A 22 11.10 -5.82 -13.57
N LEU A 23 10.06 -5.10 -14.03
CA LEU A 23 9.64 -3.81 -13.50
C LEU A 23 8.20 -3.95 -12.98
N PHE A 24 7.98 -3.57 -11.74
CA PHE A 24 6.68 -3.58 -11.08
C PHE A 24 6.15 -2.15 -10.93
N LEU A 25 4.88 -1.94 -11.27
CA LEU A 25 4.15 -0.73 -10.88
C LEU A 25 3.53 -0.97 -9.49
N MET A 26 3.97 -0.20 -8.50
CA MET A 26 3.50 -0.33 -7.12
C MET A 26 2.30 0.59 -6.88
N SER A 27 1.34 0.13 -6.08
CA SER A 27 0.28 0.99 -5.59
C SER A 27 0.84 2.08 -4.68
N GLN A 28 0.19 3.25 -4.68
CA GLN A 28 0.53 4.32 -3.75
C GLN A 28 -0.28 4.17 -2.47
N SER A 29 0.38 4.28 -1.32
CA SER A 29 -0.32 4.36 -0.05
C SER A 29 -1.22 5.61 -0.02
N ARG A 30 -2.51 5.37 0.21
CA ARG A 30 -3.53 6.40 0.43
C ARG A 30 -4.33 6.03 1.68
N PRO A 31 -4.94 7.00 2.39
CA PRO A 31 -5.80 6.68 3.53
C PRO A 31 -6.92 5.72 3.12
N LEU A 32 -7.02 4.56 3.78
CA LEU A 32 -8.09 3.58 3.54
C LEU A 32 -9.34 3.87 4.36
N ARG A 33 -9.17 4.23 5.63
CA ARG A 33 -10.28 4.51 6.57
C ARG A 33 -9.79 5.33 7.74
N SER A 34 -10.68 6.12 8.33
CA SER A 34 -10.47 6.84 9.59
C SER A 34 -11.48 6.40 10.65
N VAL A 35 -11.08 6.48 11.92
CA VAL A 35 -11.97 6.40 13.08
C VAL A 35 -11.68 7.58 14.00
N HIS A 36 -12.72 8.20 14.52
CA HIS A 36 -12.61 9.34 15.41
C HIS A 36 -12.76 8.92 16.88
N SER A 37 -12.09 9.64 17.77
CA SER A 37 -12.30 9.61 19.21
C SER A 37 -12.26 11.04 19.75
N GLU A 38 -13.33 11.45 20.43
CA GLU A 38 -13.49 12.81 20.96
C GLU A 38 -12.47 13.13 22.06
N HIS A 39 -12.11 12.13 22.88
CA HIS A 39 -11.29 12.29 24.07
C HIS A 39 -9.82 11.88 23.85
N GLY A 40 -9.40 11.69 22.59
CA GLY A 40 -8.09 11.13 22.24
C GLY A 40 -8.04 9.61 22.38
N TRP A 41 -6.82 9.05 22.44
CA TRP A 41 -6.61 7.60 22.43
C TRP A 41 -5.77 7.12 23.61
N THR A 42 -6.30 6.15 24.34
CA THR A 42 -5.55 5.27 25.24
C THR A 42 -5.36 3.89 24.59
N PRO A 43 -4.36 3.08 24.99
CA PRO A 43 -4.20 1.72 24.49
C PRO A 43 -5.48 0.87 24.61
N GLN A 44 -6.23 1.04 25.71
CA GLN A 44 -7.50 0.38 25.96
C GLN A 44 -8.57 0.81 24.93
N SER A 45 -8.77 2.12 24.74
CA SER A 45 -9.73 2.63 23.74
C SER A 45 -9.37 2.26 22.30
N ILE A 46 -8.07 2.13 22.00
CA ILE A 46 -7.62 1.64 20.70
C ILE A 46 -8.04 0.18 20.53
N ALA A 47 -7.87 -0.67 21.55
CA ALA A 47 -8.25 -2.07 21.48
C ALA A 47 -9.77 -2.28 21.42
N GLU A 48 -10.54 -1.49 22.16
CA GLU A 48 -11.99 -1.65 22.33
C GLU A 48 -12.82 -0.96 21.25
N HIS A 49 -12.35 0.16 20.69
CA HIS A 49 -13.08 0.96 19.68
C HIS A 49 -12.30 1.09 18.38
N GLY A 50 -11.03 1.49 18.45
CA GLY A 50 -10.23 1.79 17.26
C GLY A 50 -10.02 0.58 16.34
N MET A 51 -9.46 -0.51 16.87
CA MET A 51 -9.15 -1.72 16.09
C MET A 51 -10.42 -2.38 15.53
N PRO A 52 -11.51 -2.57 16.30
CA PRO A 52 -12.75 -3.10 15.75
C PRO A 52 -13.31 -2.24 14.61
N ALA A 53 -13.27 -0.90 14.74
CA ALA A 53 -13.79 0.01 13.72
C ALA A 53 -12.97 0.01 12.42
N LEU A 54 -11.66 -0.26 12.50
CA LEU A 54 -10.76 -0.28 11.35
C LEU A 54 -10.58 -1.66 10.72
N ARG A 55 -10.86 -2.75 11.47
CA ARG A 55 -10.56 -4.14 11.08
C ARG A 55 -11.06 -4.51 9.69
N GLY A 56 -12.26 -4.08 9.32
CA GLY A 56 -12.84 -4.39 8.01
C GLY A 56 -12.12 -3.78 6.81
N SER A 57 -11.13 -2.91 7.05
CA SER A 57 -10.29 -2.29 6.03
C SER A 57 -8.82 -2.71 6.12
N PHE A 58 -8.49 -3.70 6.95
CA PHE A 58 -7.14 -4.24 6.99
C PHE A 58 -6.84 -5.02 5.71
N MET A 59 -5.61 -4.87 5.21
CA MET A 59 -5.11 -5.70 4.13
C MET A 59 -4.94 -7.13 4.64
N ASP A 60 -5.38 -8.09 3.84
CA ASP A 60 -5.23 -9.51 4.18
C ASP A 60 -3.75 -9.91 4.24
N LEU A 61 -3.44 -10.87 5.10
CA LEU A 61 -2.12 -11.46 5.15
C LEU A 61 -1.93 -12.38 3.95
N ALA A 62 -1.13 -11.92 2.99
CA ALA A 62 -0.81 -12.63 1.77
C ALA A 62 0.68 -13.00 1.75
N ARG A 63 1.01 -14.20 1.27
CA ARG A 63 2.38 -14.60 0.98
C ARG A 63 2.80 -14.02 -0.38
N SER A 64 4.11 -13.99 -0.65
CA SER A 64 4.61 -13.49 -1.93
C SER A 64 3.94 -14.14 -3.15
N PRO A 65 3.68 -15.47 -3.22
CA PRO A 65 2.97 -16.07 -4.36
C PRO A 65 1.51 -15.64 -4.49
N ASP A 66 0.88 -15.21 -3.40
CA ASP A 66 -0.51 -14.73 -3.42
C ASP A 66 -0.60 -13.32 -4.02
N VAL A 67 0.50 -12.55 -3.96
CA VAL A 67 0.60 -11.17 -4.47
C VAL A 67 1.27 -11.10 -5.84
N PHE A 68 2.33 -11.88 -6.03
CA PHE A 68 3.05 -12.09 -7.29
C PHE A 68 2.63 -13.45 -7.86
N SER A 69 1.42 -13.51 -8.42
CA SER A 69 0.79 -14.75 -8.87
C SER A 69 1.31 -15.26 -10.23
N TRP A 70 2.50 -14.81 -10.63
CA TRP A 70 3.13 -15.18 -11.89
C TRP A 70 4.55 -15.65 -11.61
N ASP A 71 5.02 -16.59 -12.43
CA ASP A 71 6.40 -17.02 -12.38
C ASP A 71 7.30 -15.87 -12.85
N PRO A 72 8.46 -15.65 -12.20
CA PRO A 72 9.46 -14.72 -12.69
C PRO A 72 9.89 -15.10 -14.11
N ILE A 73 10.04 -14.10 -14.99
CA ILE A 73 10.57 -14.28 -16.35
C ILE A 73 12.04 -13.84 -16.40
#